data_AF-A0A2N2PZX3-F1
#
_entry.id   AF-A0A2N2PZX3-F1
#
_cell.length_a   1.000
_cell.length_b   1.000
_cell.length_c   1.000
_cell.angle_alpha   90.00
_cell.angle_beta   90.00
_cell.angle_gamma   90.00
#
_symmetry.space_group_name_H-M   'P 1'
#
loop_
_entity.id
_entity.type
_entity.pdbx_description
1 polymer ?
#
loop_
_entity_poly.entity_id
_entity_poly.type
_entity_poly.pdbx_seq_one_letter_code
_entity_poly.pdbx_strand_id
1 'polypeptide(L)'
;MAVVKVRFLGHSCVEIIGQHHILIDPDFTRDPEPGVEYICITHAHKDHIGRVAEVPTGLVVAAPDVCEIAAGMGVPRERLKPVVPGKQIANIQILPGYSRTNDPVYTFFYVLFRRRMPDLGGTSAGQAGHSMPAVA
;
A
#
# COMPACT_ATOMS: atom_id res chain seq x y z
N MET A 1 13.63 27.02 -9.70
CA MET A 1 12.84 26.32 -8.67
C MET A 1 12.10 25.19 -9.35
N ALA A 2 12.17 23.96 -8.83
CA ALA A 2 11.32 22.88 -9.33
C ALA A 2 9.90 23.12 -8.81
N VAL A 3 8.92 23.16 -9.71
CA VAL A 3 7.51 23.29 -9.34
C VAL A 3 7.00 21.91 -8.94
N VAL A 4 6.41 21.80 -7.75
CA VAL A 4 5.71 20.59 -7.31
C VAL A 4 4.21 20.82 -7.49
N LYS A 5 3.54 19.92 -8.19
CA LYS A 5 2.08 19.89 -8.34
C LYS A 5 1.53 18.76 -7.48
N VAL A 6 0.57 19.09 -6.61
CA VAL A 6 -0.16 18.10 -5.80
C VAL A 6 -1.62 18.14 -6.23
N ARG A 7 -2.19 16.97 -6.48
CA ARG A 7 -3.58 16.78 -6.93
C ARG A 7 -4.27 15.79 -5.99
N PHE A 8 -5.43 16.17 -5.48
CA PHE A 8 -6.33 15.25 -4.79
C PHE A 8 -7.19 14.54 -5.84
N LEU A 9 -7.20 13.21 -5.92
CA LEU A 9 -7.95 12.48 -6.95
C LEU A 9 -9.23 11.80 -6.42
N GLY A 10 -9.58 12.01 -5.15
CA GLY A 10 -10.75 11.41 -4.48
C GLY A 10 -10.34 10.38 -3.42
N HIS A 11 -11.24 10.09 -2.47
CA HIS A 11 -10.98 9.21 -1.31
C HIS A 11 -9.68 9.56 -0.59
N SER A 12 -8.74 8.61 -0.54
CA SER A 12 -7.38 8.76 -0.01
C SER A 12 -6.34 9.04 -1.11
N CYS A 13 -6.77 9.10 -2.37
CA CYS A 13 -5.88 9.17 -3.51
C CYS A 13 -5.27 10.56 -3.70
N VAL A 14 -3.94 10.63 -3.66
CA VAL A 14 -3.15 11.84 -3.86
C VAL A 14 -2.09 11.59 -4.93
N GLU A 15 -1.99 12.50 -5.88
CA GLU A 15 -0.97 12.49 -6.92
C GLU A 15 0.01 13.65 -6.71
N ILE A 16 1.29 13.36 -6.77
CA ILE A 16 2.39 14.31 -6.61
C ILE A 16 3.25 14.23 -7.86
N ILE A 17 3.43 15.37 -8.54
CA ILE A 17 4.24 15.50 -9.74
C ILE A 17 5.32 16.54 -9.46
N GLY A 18 6.57 16.09 -9.40
CA GLY A 18 7.73 16.93 -9.15
C GLY A 18 8.98 16.27 -9.70
N GLN A 19 9.99 16.03 -8.84
CA GLN A 19 11.17 15.24 -9.22
C GLN A 19 10.80 13.79 -9.56
N HIS A 20 9.78 13.25 -8.89
CA HIS A 20 9.17 11.96 -9.19
C HIS A 20 7.66 12.14 -9.37
N HIS A 21 7.05 11.26 -10.15
CA HIS A 21 5.61 11.11 -10.26
C HIS A 21 5.12 10.00 -9.32
N ILE A 22 4.47 10.41 -8.24
CA ILE A 22 4.03 9.52 -7.16
C ILE A 22 2.51 9.54 -7.09
N LEU A 23 1.93 8.35 -7.05
CA LEU A 23 0.52 8.13 -6.78
C LEU A 23 0.38 7.43 -5.42
N ILE A 24 -0.43 8.00 -4.54
CA ILE A 24 -0.71 7.44 -3.21
C ILE A 24 -2.12 6.91 -3.22
N ASP A 25 -2.32 5.70 -2.70
CA ASP A 25 -3.61 5.03 -2.48
C ASP A 25 -4.54 5.12 -3.71
N PRO A 26 -4.26 4.34 -4.78
CA PRO A 26 -4.94 4.45 -6.08
C PRO A 26 -6.39 3.93 -6.05
N ASP A 27 -7.29 4.62 -5.35
CA ASP A 27 -8.75 4.52 -5.48
C ASP A 27 -9.34 5.84 -5.99
N PHE A 28 -8.86 6.24 -7.17
CA PHE A 28 -9.11 7.55 -7.75
C PHE A 28 -10.49 7.67 -8.39
N THR A 29 -11.13 8.84 -8.23
CA THR A 29 -12.37 9.25 -8.93
C THR A 29 -12.08 10.05 -10.21
N ARG A 30 -10.84 10.54 -10.34
CA ARG A 30 -10.31 11.24 -11.52
C ARG A 30 -8.99 10.60 -11.90
N ASP A 31 -8.80 10.33 -13.18
CA ASP A 31 -7.60 9.61 -13.61
C ASP A 31 -6.32 10.41 -13.29
N PRO A 32 -5.25 9.72 -12.85
CA PRO A 32 -3.93 10.33 -12.70
C PRO A 32 -3.38 10.71 -14.08
N GLU A 33 -2.43 11.64 -14.09
CA GLU A 33 -1.63 11.89 -15.28
C GLU A 33 -0.83 10.61 -15.65
N PRO A 34 -0.49 10.39 -16.93
CA PRO A 34 0.36 9.27 -17.32
C PRO A 34 1.78 9.43 -16.78
N GLY A 35 2.51 8.31 -16.66
CA GLY A 35 3.94 8.32 -16.31
C GLY A 35 4.26 8.13 -14.82
N VAL A 36 3.31 7.63 -14.04
CA VAL A 36 3.52 7.30 -12.62
C VAL A 36 4.75 6.39 -12.45
N GLU A 37 5.68 6.81 -11.61
CA GLU A 37 6.92 6.09 -11.28
C GLU A 37 6.78 5.25 -10.02
N TYR A 38 6.05 5.75 -9.03
CA TYR A 38 5.83 5.09 -7.75
C TYR A 38 4.36 5.10 -7.37
N ILE A 39 3.85 3.95 -6.94
CA ILE A 39 2.50 3.80 -6.37
C ILE A 39 2.67 3.39 -4.91
N CYS A 40 2.34 4.26 -3.98
CA CYS A 40 2.42 3.99 -2.55
C CYS A 40 1.04 3.56 -2.03
N ILE A 41 0.97 2.39 -1.39
CA ILE A 41 -0.29 1.89 -0.81
C ILE A 41 -0.11 1.76 0.69
N THR A 42 -0.94 2.46 1.46
CA THR A 42 -0.83 2.52 2.92
C THR A 42 -1.31 1.25 3.61
N HIS A 43 -2.40 0.66 3.10
CA HIS A 43 -2.99 -0.61 3.53
C HIS A 43 -4.01 -1.10 2.49
N ALA A 44 -4.54 -2.32 2.63
CA ALA A 44 -5.31 -2.98 1.57
C ALA A 44 -6.84 -2.82 1.65
N HIS A 45 -7.36 -1.79 2.32
CA HIS A 45 -8.78 -1.48 2.19
C HIS A 45 -9.11 -1.00 0.77
N LYS A 46 -10.33 -1.29 0.31
CA LYS A 46 -10.77 -1.04 -1.06
C LYS A 46 -10.64 0.43 -1.47
N ASP A 47 -10.90 1.34 -0.54
CA ASP A 47 -10.79 2.80 -0.70
C ASP A 47 -9.34 3.32 -0.71
N HIS A 48 -8.36 2.42 -0.66
CA HIS A 48 -6.93 2.71 -0.81
C HIS A 48 -6.30 1.97 -2.00
N ILE A 49 -6.59 0.68 -2.19
CA ILE A 49 -5.97 -0.14 -3.25
C ILE A 49 -6.81 -0.24 -4.53
N GLY A 50 -8.07 0.22 -4.51
CA GLY A 50 -9.16 -0.21 -5.38
C GLY A 50 -8.89 -0.26 -6.89
N ARG A 51 -8.11 0.67 -7.42
CA ARG A 51 -7.80 0.80 -8.86
C ARG A 51 -6.32 0.62 -9.19
N VAL A 52 -5.52 0.01 -8.29
CA VAL A 52 -4.06 -0.18 -8.49
C VAL A 52 -3.72 -0.88 -9.81
N ALA A 53 -4.51 -1.88 -10.22
CA ALA A 53 -4.27 -2.65 -11.43
C ALA A 53 -4.56 -1.86 -12.72
N GLU A 54 -5.33 -0.78 -12.62
CA GLU A 54 -5.66 0.10 -13.74
C GLU A 54 -4.51 1.07 -14.06
N VAL A 55 -3.55 1.25 -13.14
CA VAL A 55 -2.38 2.11 -13.36
C VAL A 55 -1.33 1.32 -14.14
N PRO A 56 -0.99 1.71 -15.39
CA PRO A 56 -0.19 0.88 -16.29
C PRO A 56 1.30 0.84 -15.93
N THR A 57 1.81 1.87 -15.26
CA THR A 57 3.24 2.04 -14.96
C THR A 57 3.49 2.25 -13.46
N GLY A 58 4.76 2.19 -13.07
CA GLY A 58 5.21 2.49 -11.72
C GLY A 58 5.41 1.27 -10.83
N LEU A 59 6.33 1.43 -9.88
CA LEU A 59 6.62 0.45 -8.84
C LEU A 59 5.61 0.59 -7.70
N VAL A 60 4.92 -0.49 -7.37
CA VAL A 60 4.04 -0.55 -6.21
C VAL A 60 4.87 -0.77 -4.95
N VAL A 61 4.97 0.27 -4.13
CA VAL A 61 5.70 0.30 -2.87
C VAL A 61 4.69 0.13 -1.73
N ALA A 62 4.67 -1.05 -1.13
CA ALA A 62 3.70 -1.39 -0.08
C ALA A 62 4.24 -2.45 0.88
N ALA A 63 3.50 -2.73 1.95
CA ALA A 63 3.81 -3.86 2.84
C ALA A 63 3.73 -5.21 2.09
N PRO A 64 4.46 -6.25 2.51
CA PRO A 64 4.51 -7.53 1.79
C PRO A 64 3.15 -8.17 1.52
N ASP A 65 2.23 -8.12 2.48
CA ASP A 65 0.87 -8.62 2.35
C ASP A 65 0.01 -7.78 1.38
N VAL A 66 0.15 -6.45 1.42
CA VAL A 66 -0.49 -5.55 0.44
C VAL A 66 0.02 -5.83 -0.98
N CYS A 67 1.31 -6.13 -1.15
CA CYS A 67 1.86 -6.55 -2.44
C CYS A 67 1.22 -7.85 -2.96
N GLU A 68 0.99 -8.85 -2.10
CA GLU A 68 0.31 -10.09 -2.53
C GLU A 68 -1.16 -9.84 -2.92
N ILE A 69 -1.85 -8.93 -2.23
CA ILE A 69 -3.20 -8.51 -2.62
C ILE A 69 -3.17 -7.80 -3.99
N ALA A 70 -2.23 -6.87 -4.19
CA ALA A 70 -2.04 -6.20 -5.48
C ALA A 70 -1.73 -7.20 -6.61
N ALA A 71 -0.92 -8.23 -6.35
CA ALA A 71 -0.67 -9.32 -7.30
C ALA A 71 -1.97 -10.05 -7.67
N GLY A 72 -2.80 -10.35 -6.67
CA GLY A 72 -4.11 -10.97 -6.86
C GLY A 72 -5.10 -10.10 -7.64
N MET A 73 -4.92 -8.78 -7.62
CA MET A 73 -5.70 -7.82 -8.43
C MET A 73 -5.19 -7.67 -9.87
N GLY A 74 -4.10 -8.35 -10.23
CA GLY A 74 -3.54 -8.33 -11.59
C GLY A 74 -2.33 -7.42 -11.78
N VAL A 75 -1.74 -6.88 -10.70
CA VAL A 75 -0.47 -6.15 -10.80
C VAL A 75 0.68 -7.14 -11.06
N PRO A 76 1.50 -6.93 -12.12
CA PRO A 76 2.64 -7.80 -12.40
C PRO A 76 3.64 -7.86 -11.24
N ARG A 77 4.15 -9.05 -10.91
CA ARG A 77 5.02 -9.26 -9.74
C ARG A 77 6.32 -8.46 -9.80
N GLU A 78 6.83 -8.21 -11.00
CA GLU A 78 8.01 -7.37 -11.25
C GLU A 78 7.81 -5.90 -10.86
N ARG A 79 6.56 -5.42 -10.76
CA ARG A 79 6.23 -4.07 -10.30
C ARG A 79 6.10 -3.99 -8.78
N LEU A 80 6.08 -5.11 -8.06
CA LEU A 80 5.84 -5.13 -6.62
C LEU A 80 7.15 -4.96 -5.85
N LYS A 81 7.19 -3.96 -4.97
CA LYS A 81 8.33 -3.65 -4.10
C LYS A 81 7.89 -3.72 -2.63
N PRO A 82 8.02 -4.89 -1.98
CA PRO A 82 7.71 -5.01 -0.56
C PRO A 82 8.67 -4.16 0.28
N VAL A 83 8.11 -3.43 1.25
CA VAL A 83 8.84 -2.53 2.16
C VAL A 83 8.40 -2.66 3.61
N VAL A 84 9.24 -2.13 4.50
CA VAL A 84 9.06 -2.13 5.95
C VAL A 84 9.32 -0.72 6.48
N PRO A 85 8.75 -0.32 7.63
CA PRO A 85 9.03 0.98 8.24
C PRO A 85 10.53 1.27 8.42
N GLY A 86 10.92 2.53 8.26
CA GLY A 86 12.31 2.97 8.33
C GLY A 86 13.09 2.81 7.02
N LYS A 87 12.55 2.09 6.04
CA LYS A 87 13.13 2.01 4.69
C LYS A 87 12.89 3.29 3.91
N GLN A 88 13.86 3.67 3.08
CA GLN A 88 13.73 4.77 2.13
C GLN A 88 13.94 4.24 0.71
N ILE A 89 13.10 4.68 -0.23
CA ILE A 89 13.21 4.41 -1.66
C ILE A 89 13.17 5.74 -2.39
N ALA A 90 14.24 6.05 -3.13
CA ALA A 90 14.44 7.40 -3.68
C ALA A 90 14.30 8.46 -2.56
N ASN A 91 13.32 9.35 -2.68
CA ASN A 91 12.97 10.37 -1.70
C ASN A 91 11.70 10.03 -0.87
N ILE A 92 11.22 8.78 -0.92
CA ILE A 92 10.05 8.30 -0.20
C ILE A 92 10.50 7.54 1.05
N GLN A 93 10.17 8.07 2.23
CA GLN A 93 10.41 7.40 3.51
C GLN A 93 9.17 6.63 3.96
N ILE A 94 9.34 5.35 4.26
CA ILE A 94 8.27 4.50 4.78
C ILE A 94 8.19 4.67 6.29
N LEU A 95 7.06 5.20 6.75
CA LEU A 95 6.82 5.43 8.17
C LEU A 95 5.97 4.29 8.77
N PRO A 96 6.05 4.06 10.08
CA PRO A 96 5.13 3.16 10.76
C PRO A 96 3.68 3.62 10.54
N GLY A 97 2.84 2.72 10.04
CA GLY A 97 1.40 2.95 9.91
C GLY A 97 0.75 3.12 11.27
N TYR A 98 -0.18 4.06 11.37
CA TYR A 98 -1.01 4.26 12.57
C TYR A 98 -2.38 3.61 12.32
N SER A 99 -2.64 2.45 12.94
CA SER A 99 -3.98 1.84 12.95
C SER A 99 -4.55 1.81 14.36
N ARG A 100 -5.79 2.31 14.53
CA ARG A 100 -6.55 2.27 15.78
C ARG A 100 -7.09 0.87 16.14
N THR A 101 -6.95 -0.12 15.25
CA THR A 101 -7.39 -1.52 15.47
C THR A 101 -6.35 -2.41 16.14
N ASN A 102 -5.32 -1.83 16.77
CA ASN A 102 -4.25 -2.55 17.46
C ASN A 102 -4.70 -3.12 18.83
N ASP A 103 -5.90 -3.72 18.86
CA ASP A 103 -6.45 -4.42 20.00
C ASP A 103 -6.09 -5.92 19.86
N PRO A 104 -5.40 -6.55 20.83
CA PRO A 104 -5.09 -7.99 20.83
C PRO A 104 -6.32 -8.88 20.54
N VAL A 105 -7.50 -8.36 20.85
CA VAL A 105 -8.80 -8.97 20.57
C VAL A 105 -8.99 -9.20 19.06
N TYR A 106 -8.66 -8.25 18.18
CA TYR A 106 -8.88 -8.38 16.73
C TYR A 106 -8.01 -9.48 16.10
N THR A 107 -6.73 -9.58 16.51
CA THR A 107 -5.83 -10.67 16.09
C THR A 107 -6.33 -12.04 16.55
N PHE A 108 -6.88 -12.13 17.77
CA PHE A 108 -7.50 -13.34 18.28
C PHE A 108 -8.74 -13.73 17.47
N PHE A 109 -9.62 -12.77 17.14
CA PHE A 109 -10.77 -12.98 16.27
C PHE A 109 -10.37 -13.37 14.83
N TYR A 110 -9.31 -12.79 14.27
CA TYR A 110 -8.79 -13.16 12.95
C TYR A 110 -8.35 -14.64 12.87
N VAL A 111 -7.69 -15.14 13.92
CA VAL A 111 -7.27 -16.56 14.02
C VAL A 111 -8.47 -17.49 14.25
N LEU A 112 -9.46 -17.08 15.06
CA LEU A 112 -10.63 -17.90 15.39
C LEU A 112 -11.64 -18.01 14.24
N PHE A 113 -11.78 -16.97 13.40
CA PHE A 113 -12.84 -16.86 12.38
C PHE A 113 -12.38 -17.17 10.94
N ARG A 114 -11.34 -17.99 10.77
CA ARG A 114 -10.82 -18.51 9.48
C ARG A 114 -11.83 -19.25 8.58
N ARG A 115 -13.14 -19.18 8.86
CA ARG A 115 -14.26 -19.83 8.16
C ARG A 115 -15.41 -18.90 7.73
N ARG A 116 -15.30 -17.58 7.90
CA ARG A 116 -16.21 -16.60 7.30
C ARG A 116 -15.39 -15.38 6.93
N MET A 117 -15.19 -15.11 5.63
CA MET A 117 -14.45 -13.93 5.17
C MET A 117 -15.35 -12.69 5.22
N PRO A 118 -15.00 -11.64 6.00
CA PRO A 118 -15.28 -10.25 5.64
C PRO A 118 -14.08 -9.69 4.84
N ASP A 119 -14.28 -8.55 4.18
CA ASP A 119 -13.35 -7.94 3.22
C ASP A 119 -11.88 -7.88 3.69
N LEU A 120 -10.96 -8.15 2.75
CA LEU A 120 -9.52 -8.28 2.92
C LEU A 120 -8.85 -6.97 3.41
N GLY A 121 -8.97 -6.65 4.69
CA GLY A 121 -8.20 -5.60 5.34
C GLY A 121 -6.76 -6.04 5.58
N GLY A 122 -5.87 -5.77 4.61
CA GLY A 122 -4.43 -5.98 4.73
C GLY A 122 -3.80 -5.08 5.80
N THR A 123 -2.68 -5.53 6.36
CA THR A 123 -1.99 -4.93 7.50
C THR A 123 -1.28 -3.63 7.07
N SER A 124 -1.39 -2.58 7.89
CA SER A 124 -0.63 -1.35 7.70
C SER A 124 0.88 -1.61 7.76
N ALA A 125 1.68 -0.91 6.94
CA ALA A 125 3.14 -1.00 6.95
C ALA A 125 3.71 -0.70 8.35
N GLY A 126 3.91 -1.75 9.14
CA GLY A 126 4.19 -1.67 10.57
C GLY A 126 4.72 -2.97 11.19
N GLN A 127 4.54 -4.12 10.53
CA GLN A 127 4.82 -5.43 11.12
C GLN A 127 5.88 -6.23 10.36
N ALA A 128 7.11 -5.71 10.30
CA ALA A 128 8.26 -6.53 9.93
C ALA A 128 9.39 -6.26 10.92
N GLY A 129 9.21 -6.79 12.11
CA GLY A 129 10.19 -6.72 13.15
C GLY A 129 9.62 -7.28 14.42
N HIS A 130 9.45 -8.60 14.49
CA HIS A 130 9.64 -9.43 15.69
C HIS A 130 9.75 -10.90 15.23
N SER A 131 10.99 -11.40 15.27
CA SER A 131 11.41 -12.80 15.44
C SER A 131 10.45 -13.91 15.02
N MET A 132 10.75 -14.59 13.91
CA MET A 132 10.44 -16.01 13.77
C MET A 132 11.46 -16.80 14.62
N PRO A 133 11.07 -17.56 15.66
CA PRO A 133 11.89 -18.67 16.06
C PRO A 133 11.76 -19.76 14.99
N ALA A 134 12.90 -20.32 14.58
CA ALA A 134 12.91 -21.56 13.82
C ALA A 134 12.13 -22.62 14.60
N VAL A 135 11.21 -23.31 13.93
CA VAL A 135 10.55 -24.50 14.47
C VAL A 135 10.90 -25.67 13.56
N ALA A 136 11.68 -26.57 14.15
CA ALA A 136 11.94 -27.99 13.87
C ALA A 136 11.98 -28.48 12.41
#